data_AF-A0A4Q2VBY5-F1
#
_entry.id   AF-A0A4Q2VBY5-F1
#
_cell.length_a   1.000
_cell.length_b   1.000
_cell.length_c   1.000
_cell.angle_alpha   90.00
_cell.angle_beta   90.00
_cell.angle_gamma   90.00
#
_symmetry.space_group_name_H-M   'P 1'
#
loop_
_entity.id
_entity.type
_entity.pdbx_description
1 polymer ?
#
loop_
_entity_poly.entity_id
_entity_poly.type
_entity_poly.pdbx_seq_one_letter_code
_entity_poly.pdbx_strand_id
1 'polypeptide(L)'
;MSSQEIHIIDNHSFDSPPFTAAANDPTGAPDIPPEEGRGDDFQPFNLEYRDFQINPLPQQPLELFQLFVPISLVQSWVGYTDNWAFFCADNGVKDSWNTPLSDHSRLHAWEGISTATAYVWLGILIYLGIHREISLEDHWKAPSLGDQRPLHPFTKFMPLQKFELITRYFRTFDHTNLDVSDERDLPKTFQAAEE
;
A
#
# COMPACT_ATOMS: atom_id res chain seq x y z
N MET A 1 -7.31 45.39 -31.71
CA MET A 1 -8.11 45.31 -30.47
C MET A 1 -9.01 44.10 -30.60
N SER A 2 -8.74 43.05 -29.85
CA SER A 2 -9.44 41.77 -29.91
C SER A 2 -10.11 41.54 -28.57
N SER A 3 -11.44 41.47 -28.56
CA SER A 3 -12.24 41.19 -27.38
C SER A 3 -12.01 39.75 -26.91
N GLN A 4 -11.70 39.56 -25.64
CA GLN A 4 -11.67 38.24 -25.00
C GLN A 4 -13.10 37.89 -24.57
N GLU A 5 -13.62 36.76 -25.07
CA GLU A 5 -14.84 36.14 -24.54
C GLU A 5 -14.56 35.59 -23.14
N ILE A 6 -15.34 36.06 -22.16
CA ILE A 6 -15.33 35.54 -20.80
C ILE A 6 -16.20 34.28 -20.82
N HIS A 7 -15.57 33.10 -20.78
CA HIS A 7 -16.27 31.85 -20.49
C HIS A 7 -16.70 31.86 -19.01
N ILE A 8 -17.97 32.14 -18.76
CA ILE A 8 -18.60 31.96 -17.46
C ILE A 8 -18.77 30.46 -17.26
N ILE A 9 -18.01 29.88 -16.35
CA ILE A 9 -18.14 28.47 -15.95
C ILE A 9 -19.40 28.37 -15.10
N ASP A 10 -20.38 27.65 -15.62
CA ASP A 10 -21.65 27.41 -14.96
C ASP A 10 -21.47 26.37 -13.84
N ASN A 11 -21.61 26.79 -12.59
CA ASN A 11 -21.27 26.00 -11.40
C ASN A 11 -22.49 25.28 -10.81
N HIS A 12 -23.19 24.52 -11.66
CA HIS A 12 -24.30 23.64 -11.25
C HIS A 12 -23.83 22.28 -10.68
N SER A 13 -22.53 22.15 -10.34
CA SER A 13 -21.95 20.89 -9.85
C SER A 13 -22.47 20.44 -8.48
N PHE A 14 -23.23 21.28 -7.79
CA PHE A 14 -23.88 20.98 -6.49
C PHE A 14 -25.40 20.79 -6.60
N ASP A 15 -25.96 20.86 -7.80
CA ASP A 15 -27.36 20.53 -7.99
C ASP A 15 -27.51 19.01 -7.80
N SER A 16 -28.09 18.64 -6.66
CA SER A 16 -28.36 17.25 -6.33
C SER A 16 -29.33 16.70 -7.38
N PRO A 17 -28.99 15.61 -8.10
CA PRO A 17 -29.94 14.98 -8.99
C PRO A 17 -31.15 14.52 -8.17
N PRO A 18 -32.38 14.58 -8.71
CA PRO A 18 -33.53 14.03 -8.03
C PRO A 18 -33.25 12.58 -7.68
N PHE A 19 -33.39 12.27 -6.39
CA PHE A 19 -33.16 10.96 -5.79
C PHE A 19 -34.21 9.98 -6.34
N THR A 20 -33.94 9.39 -7.49
CA THR A 20 -34.71 8.25 -8.01
C THR A 20 -33.77 7.07 -8.14
N ALA A 21 -33.30 6.56 -7.00
CA ALA A 21 -32.78 5.21 -6.94
C ALA A 21 -33.96 4.25 -7.24
N ALA A 22 -33.79 3.37 -8.22
CA ALA A 22 -34.72 2.26 -8.42
C ALA A 22 -34.73 1.41 -7.15
N ALA A 23 -35.91 0.95 -6.73
CA ALA A 23 -36.18 0.41 -5.39
C ALA A 23 -35.36 -0.84 -4.95
N ASN A 24 -34.34 -1.29 -5.70
CA ASN A 24 -33.52 -2.47 -5.39
C ASN A 24 -32.09 -2.40 -5.98
N ASP A 25 -31.46 -1.23 -6.11
CA ASP A 25 -30.06 -1.14 -6.55
C ASP A 25 -29.08 -1.33 -5.37
N PRO A 26 -28.31 -2.44 -5.27
CA PRO A 26 -27.34 -2.66 -4.20
C PRO A 26 -26.10 -1.76 -4.30
N THR A 27 -26.00 -0.94 -5.36
CA THR A 27 -24.93 0.05 -5.58
C THR A 27 -25.27 1.42 -4.99
N GLY A 28 -26.47 1.59 -4.43
CA GLY A 28 -26.88 2.82 -3.75
C GLY A 28 -26.04 3.04 -2.49
N ALA A 29 -25.63 4.29 -2.26
CA ALA A 29 -25.10 4.68 -0.95
C ALA A 29 -26.16 4.32 0.10
N PRO A 30 -25.79 3.59 1.17
CA PRO A 30 -26.75 3.24 2.21
C PRO A 30 -27.31 4.54 2.80
N ASP A 31 -28.64 4.59 2.90
CA ASP A 31 -29.36 5.69 3.56
C ASP A 31 -29.20 5.53 5.07
N ILE A 32 -27.98 5.74 5.55
CA ILE A 32 -27.64 5.66 6.97
C ILE A 32 -28.12 6.97 7.60
N PRO A 33 -29.01 6.91 8.62
CA PRO A 33 -29.42 8.11 9.32
C PRO A 33 -28.17 8.80 9.91
N PRO A 34 -28.13 10.14 9.95
CA PRO A 34 -27.06 10.86 10.60
C PRO A 34 -26.87 10.31 12.02
N GLU A 35 -25.63 10.01 12.39
CA GLU A 35 -25.31 9.57 13.74
C GLU A 35 -25.81 10.62 14.75
N GLU A 36 -26.74 10.21 15.64
CA GLU A 36 -27.35 11.12 16.63
C GLU A 36 -26.33 11.62 17.66
N GLY A 37 -25.21 10.90 17.79
CA GLY A 37 -24.06 11.27 18.60
C GLY A 37 -23.37 12.50 18.03
N ARG A 38 -23.86 13.69 18.38
CA ARG A 38 -23.01 14.87 18.34
C ARG A 38 -21.92 14.65 19.37
N GLY A 39 -20.67 14.62 18.91
CA GLY A 39 -19.53 14.73 19.81
C GLY A 39 -19.60 16.09 20.49
N ASP A 40 -20.19 16.15 21.68
CA ASP A 40 -20.34 17.39 22.45
C ASP A 40 -18.98 17.86 23.04
N ASP A 41 -18.01 16.95 23.09
CA ASP A 41 -16.68 17.15 23.66
C ASP A 41 -15.59 17.22 22.58
N PHE A 42 -15.70 18.17 21.65
CA PHE A 42 -14.54 18.50 20.81
C PHE A 42 -13.42 19.05 21.70
N GLN A 43 -12.42 18.23 21.98
CA GLN A 43 -11.17 18.66 22.58
C GLN A 43 -10.25 19.13 21.45
N PRO A 44 -10.05 20.44 21.24
CA PRO A 44 -9.12 20.91 20.23
C PRO A 44 -7.73 20.35 20.52
N PHE A 45 -7.11 19.78 19.49
CA PHE A 45 -5.71 19.43 19.56
C PHE A 45 -4.90 20.74 19.66
N ASN A 46 -4.50 21.10 20.88
CA ASN A 46 -3.71 22.28 21.16
C ASN A 46 -2.29 22.09 20.60
N LEU A 47 -2.11 22.49 19.35
CA LEU A 47 -0.80 22.61 18.74
C LEU A 47 -0.06 23.74 19.43
N GLU A 48 0.99 23.42 20.19
CA GLU A 48 1.94 24.42 20.64
C GLU A 48 2.51 25.16 19.43
N TYR A 49 2.62 26.48 19.55
CA TYR A 49 3.29 27.29 18.55
C TYR A 49 4.74 26.82 18.43
N ARG A 50 5.14 26.37 17.24
CA ARG A 50 6.52 26.03 16.92
C ARG A 50 7.00 27.02 15.87
N ASP A 51 8.17 27.59 16.09
CA ASP A 51 8.81 28.43 15.07
C ASP A 51 9.02 27.62 13.79
N PHE A 52 8.78 28.25 12.63
CA PHE A 52 9.05 27.64 11.34
C PHE A 52 10.55 27.39 11.19
N GLN A 53 10.96 26.13 11.31
CA GLN A 53 12.34 25.70 11.05
C GLN A 53 12.44 25.13 9.63
N ILE A 54 13.16 25.83 8.76
CA ILE A 54 13.51 25.33 7.43
C ILE A 54 14.80 24.54 7.55
N ASN A 55 14.68 23.21 7.58
CA ASN A 55 15.84 22.33 7.54
C ASN A 55 16.30 22.12 6.08
N PRO A 56 17.61 22.16 5.80
CA PRO A 56 18.11 21.83 4.47
C PRO A 56 17.77 20.37 4.15
N LEU A 57 17.24 20.13 2.94
CA LEU A 57 16.97 18.78 2.48
C LEU A 57 18.29 18.04 2.19
N PRO A 58 18.37 16.73 2.45
CA PRO A 58 19.47 15.90 1.98
C PRO A 58 19.67 16.04 0.47
N GLN A 59 20.92 15.93 0.01
CA GLN A 59 21.23 16.11 -1.41
C GLN A 59 20.78 14.93 -2.25
N GLN A 60 20.71 13.73 -1.67
CA GLN A 60 20.31 12.53 -2.37
C GLN A 60 18.85 12.17 -2.07
N PRO A 61 18.03 11.84 -3.09
CA PRO A 61 16.64 11.40 -2.88
C PRO A 61 16.51 10.19 -1.95
N LEU A 62 17.50 9.29 -1.95
CA LEU A 62 17.52 8.13 -1.06
C LEU A 62 17.67 8.55 0.41
N GLU A 63 18.53 9.51 0.72
CA GLU A 63 18.71 10.02 2.09
C GLU A 63 17.43 10.68 2.59
N LEU A 64 16.74 11.44 1.73
CA LEU A 64 15.43 12.02 2.06
C LEU A 64 14.40 10.92 2.34
N PHE A 65 14.33 9.87 1.51
CA PHE A 65 13.42 8.75 1.74
C PHE A 65 13.70 8.04 3.07
N GLN A 66 14.98 7.87 3.42
CA GLN A 66 15.42 7.23 4.65
C GLN A 66 15.09 8.03 5.92
N LEU A 67 14.73 9.31 5.82
CA LEU A 67 14.18 10.06 6.95
C LEU A 67 12.78 9.57 7.36
N PHE A 68 12.00 9.08 6.40
CA PHE A 68 10.63 8.58 6.62
C PHE A 68 10.57 7.07 6.77
N VAL A 69 11.47 6.36 6.09
CA VAL A 69 11.62 4.91 6.17
C VAL A 69 13.06 4.59 6.59
N PRO A 70 13.38 4.68 7.90
CA PRO A 70 14.76 4.49 8.37
C PRO A 70 15.29 3.09 8.12
N ILE A 71 16.62 2.96 8.01
CA ILE A 71 17.29 1.67 7.85
C ILE A 71 16.94 0.70 8.98
N SER A 72 16.88 1.18 10.22
CA SER A 72 16.49 0.37 11.39
C SER A 72 15.06 -0.17 11.27
N LEU A 73 14.12 0.63 10.75
CA LEU A 73 12.75 0.20 10.51
C LEU A 73 12.69 -0.91 9.47
N VAL A 74 13.40 -0.74 8.35
CA VAL A 74 13.46 -1.77 7.30
C VAL A 74 14.16 -3.03 7.79
N GLN A 75 15.16 -2.91 8.67
CA GLN A 75 15.77 -4.07 9.32
C GLN A 75 14.77 -4.85 10.18
N SER A 76 13.91 -4.16 10.94
CA SER A 76 12.83 -4.81 11.68
C SER A 76 11.85 -5.53 10.73
N TRP A 77 11.44 -4.89 9.64
CA TRP A 77 10.57 -5.50 8.63
C TRP A 77 11.19 -6.75 8.00
N VAL A 78 12.49 -6.72 7.70
CA VAL A 78 13.22 -7.90 7.23
C VAL A 78 13.14 -9.03 8.26
N GLY A 79 13.41 -8.74 9.53
CA GLY A 79 13.31 -9.74 10.60
C GLY A 79 11.90 -10.35 10.70
N TYR A 80 10.86 -9.52 10.65
CA TYR A 80 9.48 -10.00 10.68
C TYR A 80 9.11 -10.84 9.45
N THR A 81 9.57 -10.41 8.27
CA THR A 81 9.34 -11.10 6.99
C THR A 81 9.98 -12.47 6.99
N ASP A 82 11.25 -12.56 7.41
CA ASP A 82 11.98 -13.82 7.44
C ASP A 82 11.39 -14.78 8.47
N ASN A 83 11.11 -14.31 9.69
CA ASN A 83 10.45 -15.13 10.71
C ASN A 83 9.11 -15.69 10.20
N TRP A 84 8.31 -14.86 9.50
CA TRP A 84 7.03 -15.30 8.93
C TRP A 84 7.20 -16.31 7.79
N ALA A 85 8.14 -16.07 6.88
CA ALA A 85 8.40 -16.96 5.75
C ALA A 85 8.92 -18.33 6.20
N PHE A 86 9.85 -18.37 7.17
CA PHE A 86 10.32 -19.62 7.76
C PHE A 86 9.21 -20.32 8.53
N PHE A 87 8.41 -19.61 9.32
CA PHE A 87 7.24 -20.18 9.98
C PHE A 87 6.29 -20.85 8.99
N CYS A 88 5.98 -20.19 7.87
CA CYS A 88 5.14 -20.74 6.82
C CYS A 88 5.74 -22.01 6.20
N ALA A 89 7.04 -21.98 5.87
CA ALA A 89 7.74 -23.10 5.28
C ALA A 89 7.76 -24.33 6.22
N ASP A 90 8.12 -24.11 7.48
CA ASP A 90 8.27 -25.17 8.50
C ASP A 90 6.92 -25.82 8.85
N ASN A 91 5.84 -25.03 8.87
CA ASN A 91 4.49 -25.51 9.15
C ASN A 91 3.74 -25.99 7.91
N GLY A 92 4.34 -25.90 6.72
CA GLY A 92 3.69 -26.31 5.48
C GLY A 92 2.42 -25.49 5.16
N VAL A 93 2.40 -24.22 5.55
CA VAL A 93 1.30 -23.29 5.29
C VAL A 93 1.74 -22.15 4.38
N LYS A 94 0.82 -21.59 3.58
CA LYS A 94 1.13 -20.52 2.63
C LYS A 94 0.67 -19.13 3.09
N ASP A 95 -0.14 -19.07 4.14
CA ASP A 95 -0.78 -17.86 4.68
C ASP A 95 -1.27 -18.08 6.12
N SER A 96 -1.81 -17.02 6.73
CA SER A 96 -2.37 -17.02 8.10
C SER A 96 -3.65 -17.85 8.26
N TRP A 97 -4.26 -18.31 7.16
CA TRP A 97 -5.47 -19.11 7.18
C TRP A 97 -5.18 -20.62 7.21
N ASN A 98 -3.93 -20.99 7.53
CA ASN A 98 -3.43 -22.37 7.51
C ASN A 98 -3.65 -23.05 6.16
N THR A 99 -3.67 -22.29 5.06
CA THR A 99 -3.89 -22.90 3.76
C THR A 99 -2.65 -23.74 3.40
N PRO A 100 -2.82 -25.01 2.97
CA PRO A 100 -1.70 -25.89 2.70
C PRO A 100 -0.74 -25.32 1.67
N LEU A 101 0.55 -25.45 1.97
CA LEU A 101 1.65 -25.12 1.07
C LEU A 101 1.79 -26.24 0.03
N SER A 102 1.90 -25.86 -1.24
CA SER A 102 2.17 -26.82 -2.31
C SER A 102 3.61 -27.36 -2.22
N ASP A 103 3.81 -28.62 -2.59
CA ASP A 103 5.14 -29.24 -2.70
C ASP A 103 6.07 -28.50 -3.68
N HIS A 104 5.49 -27.85 -4.69
CA HIS A 104 6.21 -27.04 -5.68
C HIS A 104 6.29 -25.56 -5.30
N SER A 105 5.94 -25.21 -4.06
CA SER A 105 5.99 -23.84 -3.60
C SER A 105 7.41 -23.29 -3.65
N ARG A 106 7.55 -22.09 -4.20
CA ARG A 106 8.82 -21.35 -4.22
C ARG A 106 9.27 -20.91 -2.83
N LEU A 107 8.37 -20.96 -1.84
CA LEU A 107 8.71 -20.69 -0.44
C LEU A 107 9.74 -21.71 0.10
N HIS A 108 9.76 -22.94 -0.42
CA HIS A 108 10.75 -23.95 -0.04
C HIS A 108 12.20 -23.53 -0.36
N ALA A 109 12.38 -22.58 -1.28
CA ALA A 109 13.68 -22.01 -1.64
C ALA A 109 13.89 -20.62 -1.00
N TRP A 110 13.16 -20.29 0.07
CA TRP A 110 13.33 -19.02 0.77
C TRP A 110 14.61 -19.03 1.61
N GLU A 111 15.53 -18.11 1.29
CA GLU A 111 16.84 -17.96 1.95
C GLU A 111 16.90 -16.72 2.86
N GLY A 112 15.80 -15.98 2.97
CA GLY A 112 15.75 -14.68 3.61
C GLY A 112 15.99 -13.51 2.66
N ILE A 113 15.76 -12.30 3.15
CA ILE A 113 16.02 -11.06 2.39
C ILE A 113 16.97 -10.14 3.14
N SER A 114 17.81 -9.42 2.39
CA SER A 114 18.63 -8.36 2.98
C SER A 114 17.86 -7.04 3.06
N THR A 115 18.30 -6.14 3.95
CA THR A 115 17.78 -4.76 4.02
C THR A 115 17.90 -4.05 2.67
N ALA A 116 19.00 -4.25 1.94
CA ALA A 116 19.17 -3.71 0.60
C ALA A 116 18.12 -4.26 -0.39
N THR A 117 17.82 -5.56 -0.32
CA THR A 117 16.77 -6.19 -1.13
C THR A 117 15.39 -5.60 -0.80
N ALA A 118 15.09 -5.35 0.47
CA ALA A 118 13.85 -4.69 0.89
C ALA A 118 13.74 -3.25 0.35
N TYR A 119 14.84 -2.47 0.37
CA TYR A 119 14.85 -1.14 -0.26
C TYR A 119 14.67 -1.19 -1.78
N VAL A 120 15.26 -2.18 -2.46
CA VAL A 120 15.00 -2.39 -3.90
C VAL A 120 13.54 -2.70 -4.14
N TRP A 121 12.92 -3.56 -3.32
CA TRP A 121 11.49 -3.87 -3.40
C TRP A 121 10.61 -2.62 -3.19
N LEU A 122 10.91 -1.78 -2.18
CA LEU A 122 10.23 -0.50 -1.97
C LEU A 122 10.39 0.45 -3.17
N GLY A 123 11.61 0.54 -3.72
CA GLY A 123 11.89 1.32 -4.91
C GLY A 123 11.08 0.85 -6.13
N ILE A 124 10.89 -0.47 -6.28
CA ILE A 124 10.04 -1.04 -7.32
C ILE A 124 8.58 -0.66 -7.09
N LEU A 125 8.05 -0.74 -5.86
CA LEU A 125 6.67 -0.31 -5.57
C LEU A 125 6.41 1.15 -5.96
N ILE A 126 7.33 2.05 -5.62
CA ILE A 126 7.25 3.46 -6.01
C ILE A 126 7.31 3.58 -7.54
N TYR A 127 8.23 2.85 -8.18
CA TYR A 127 8.38 2.87 -9.63
C TYR A 127 7.10 2.43 -10.35
N LEU A 128 6.47 1.34 -9.91
CA LEU A 128 5.21 0.82 -10.46
C LEU A 128 4.06 1.82 -10.28
N GLY A 129 4.07 2.59 -9.19
CA GLY A 129 3.09 3.67 -8.99
C GLY A 129 3.24 4.82 -9.98
N ILE A 130 4.46 5.08 -10.45
CA ILE A 130 4.77 6.16 -11.41
C ILE A 130 4.58 5.69 -12.86
N HIS A 131 4.98 4.46 -13.17
CA HIS A 131 4.94 3.89 -14.52
C HIS A 131 3.82 2.87 -14.58
N ARG A 132 2.70 3.23 -15.19
CA ARG A 132 1.53 2.36 -15.30
C ARG A 132 1.64 1.46 -16.53
N GLU A 133 1.61 0.15 -16.33
CA GLU A 133 1.38 -0.86 -17.38
C GLU A 133 -0.01 -1.52 -17.21
N ILE A 134 -0.42 -2.31 -18.21
CA ILE A 134 -1.72 -3.02 -18.22
C ILE A 134 -1.79 -4.06 -17.11
N SER A 135 -0.70 -4.81 -16.90
CA SER A 135 -0.58 -5.81 -15.84
C SER A 135 0.75 -5.69 -15.10
N LEU A 136 0.84 -6.30 -13.92
CA LEU A 136 2.10 -6.38 -13.17
C LEU A 136 3.21 -7.00 -14.02
N GLU A 137 2.90 -8.10 -14.70
CA GLU A 137 3.85 -8.85 -15.54
C GLU A 137 4.39 -8.02 -16.71
N ASP A 138 3.59 -7.10 -17.24
CA ASP A 138 4.00 -6.26 -18.36
C ASP A 138 5.22 -5.39 -18.03
N HIS A 139 5.40 -4.99 -16.77
CA HIS A 139 6.58 -4.23 -16.34
C HIS A 139 7.89 -5.05 -16.37
N TRP A 140 7.79 -6.39 -16.47
CA TRP A 140 8.95 -7.28 -16.58
C TRP A 140 9.16 -7.84 -17.99
N LYS A 141 8.29 -7.51 -18.95
CA LYS A 141 8.44 -7.97 -20.33
C LYS A 141 9.54 -7.18 -21.05
N ALA A 142 10.42 -7.89 -21.74
CA ALA A 142 11.41 -7.28 -22.59
C ALA A 142 10.80 -6.89 -23.95
N PRO A 143 11.25 -5.78 -24.57
CA PRO A 143 10.88 -5.45 -25.94
C PRO A 143 11.24 -6.60 -26.89
N SER A 144 10.39 -6.85 -27.88
CA SER A 144 10.61 -7.89 -28.89
C SER A 144 10.34 -7.38 -30.30
N LEU A 145 10.75 -8.14 -31.32
CA LEU A 145 10.53 -7.76 -32.72
C LEU A 145 9.03 -7.62 -33.00
N GLY A 146 8.59 -6.41 -33.35
CA GLY A 146 7.19 -6.10 -33.59
C GLY A 146 6.39 -5.66 -32.36
N ASP A 147 6.98 -5.72 -31.15
CA ASP A 147 6.36 -5.27 -29.90
C ASP A 147 7.27 -4.24 -29.22
N GLN A 148 6.98 -2.97 -29.46
CA GLN A 148 7.70 -1.84 -28.88
C GLN A 148 7.12 -1.54 -27.50
N ARG A 149 7.84 -1.91 -26.44
CA ARG A 149 7.47 -1.68 -25.05
C ARG A 149 8.56 -0.93 -24.30
N PRO A 150 8.22 -0.20 -23.22
CA PRO A 150 9.22 0.37 -22.34
C PRO A 150 10.10 -0.71 -21.72
N LEU A 151 11.42 -0.50 -21.72
CA LEU A 151 12.35 -1.34 -20.96
C LEU A 151 12.53 -0.74 -19.56
N HIS A 152 11.95 -1.37 -18.56
CA HIS A 152 12.03 -0.87 -17.19
C HIS A 152 13.38 -1.21 -16.53
N PRO A 153 14.16 -0.22 -16.05
CA PRO A 153 15.50 -0.47 -15.51
C PRO A 153 15.55 -1.36 -14.27
N PHE A 154 14.48 -1.36 -13.47
CA PHE A 154 14.43 -2.10 -12.20
C PHE A 154 14.49 -3.63 -12.40
N THR A 155 14.12 -4.12 -13.59
CA THR A 155 14.11 -5.54 -13.95
C THR A 155 15.49 -6.20 -13.81
N LYS A 156 16.57 -5.40 -13.89
CA LYS A 156 17.96 -5.85 -13.65
C LYS A 156 18.24 -6.16 -12.18
N PHE A 157 17.49 -5.58 -11.25
CA PHE A 157 17.73 -5.70 -9.81
C PHE A 157 16.86 -6.78 -9.17
N MET A 158 15.66 -7.02 -9.71
CA MET A 158 14.74 -8.01 -9.15
C MET A 158 13.89 -8.63 -10.26
N PRO A 159 13.96 -9.97 -10.47
CA PRO A 159 13.06 -10.65 -11.39
C PRO A 159 11.63 -10.72 -10.81
N LEU A 160 10.63 -10.80 -11.69
CA LEU A 160 9.20 -10.80 -11.33
C LEU A 160 8.90 -11.82 -10.23
N GLN A 161 9.40 -13.03 -10.45
CA GLN A 161 9.28 -14.13 -9.51
C GLN A 161 9.74 -13.74 -8.10
N LYS A 162 10.91 -13.10 -7.97
CA LYS A 162 11.43 -12.69 -6.65
C LYS A 162 10.56 -11.57 -6.05
N PHE A 163 10.14 -10.62 -6.87
CA PHE A 163 9.24 -9.54 -6.45
C PHE A 163 7.92 -10.07 -5.90
N GLU A 164 7.25 -10.99 -6.61
CA GLU A 164 5.99 -11.59 -6.17
C GLU A 164 6.15 -12.38 -4.87
N LEU A 165 7.24 -13.14 -4.76
CA LEU A 165 7.53 -13.93 -3.56
C LEU A 165 7.72 -13.02 -2.35
N ILE A 166 8.54 -11.97 -2.48
CA ILE A 166 8.73 -10.98 -1.41
C ILE A 166 7.40 -10.30 -1.08
N THR A 167 6.67 -9.82 -2.08
CA THR A 167 5.38 -9.12 -1.89
C THR A 167 4.38 -9.96 -1.09
N ARG A 168 4.35 -11.27 -1.32
CA ARG A 168 3.46 -12.19 -0.61
C ARG A 168 3.81 -12.36 0.87
N TYR A 169 5.09 -12.46 1.19
CA TYR A 169 5.55 -12.79 2.54
C TYR A 169 6.04 -11.58 3.34
N PHE A 170 6.17 -10.40 2.73
CA PHE A 170 6.61 -9.19 3.40
C PHE A 170 5.74 -8.86 4.63
N ARG A 171 6.37 -8.49 5.74
CA ARG A 171 5.71 -8.10 6.99
C ARG A 171 6.33 -6.83 7.55
N THR A 172 5.47 -5.91 7.97
CA THR A 172 5.86 -4.65 8.60
C THR A 172 5.77 -4.68 10.13
N PHE A 173 5.26 -5.78 10.68
CA PHE A 173 5.04 -6.00 12.11
C PHE A 173 5.33 -7.45 12.48
N ASP A 174 5.53 -7.71 13.77
CA ASP A 174 5.74 -9.05 14.31
C ASP A 174 4.45 -9.88 14.24
N HIS A 175 4.49 -10.99 13.50
CA HIS A 175 3.33 -11.85 13.29
C HIS A 175 2.96 -12.67 14.54
N THR A 176 3.83 -12.75 15.54
CA THR A 176 3.57 -13.49 16.79
C THR A 176 2.80 -12.69 17.83
N ASN A 177 2.83 -11.35 17.72
CA ASN A 177 2.16 -10.46 18.67
C ASN A 177 0.71 -10.12 18.27
N LEU A 178 0.19 -10.71 17.19
CA LEU A 178 -1.21 -10.57 16.82
C LEU A 178 -1.99 -11.78 17.33
N ASP A 179 -2.67 -11.64 18.47
CA ASP A 179 -3.72 -12.59 18.81
C ASP A 179 -4.96 -12.24 17.98
N VAL A 180 -5.18 -12.97 16.89
CA VAL A 180 -6.36 -12.81 16.02
C VAL A 180 -7.65 -13.16 16.78
N SER A 181 -7.54 -13.85 17.92
CA SER A 181 -8.66 -14.16 18.82
C SER A 181 -9.02 -12.98 19.74
N ASP A 182 -8.15 -11.98 19.86
CA ASP A 182 -8.38 -10.76 20.63
C ASP A 182 -8.51 -9.57 19.67
N GLU A 183 -9.76 -9.19 19.34
CA GLU A 183 -10.08 -8.06 18.46
C GLU A 183 -9.48 -6.72 18.91
N ARG A 184 -9.02 -6.63 20.17
CA ARG A 184 -8.34 -5.45 20.73
C ARG A 184 -6.91 -5.27 20.20
N ASP A 185 -6.28 -6.34 19.71
CA ASP A 185 -4.91 -6.30 19.16
C ASP A 185 -4.90 -6.00 17.66
N LEU A 186 -6.05 -6.03 16.99
CA LEU A 186 -6.18 -5.54 15.63
C LEU A 186 -6.10 -4.01 15.61
N PRO A 187 -5.27 -3.40 14.74
CA PRO A 187 -5.30 -1.95 14.56
C PRO A 187 -6.73 -1.53 14.19
N LYS A 188 -7.26 -0.46 14.82
CA LYS A 188 -8.65 0.01 14.66
C LYS A 188 -9.13 0.12 13.21
N THR A 189 -8.22 0.27 12.25
CA THR A 189 -8.50 0.30 10.80
C THR A 189 -8.95 -1.05 10.21
N PHE A 190 -8.78 -2.16 10.92
CA PHE A 190 -9.15 -3.52 10.49
C PHE A 190 -10.33 -4.10 11.26
N GLN A 191 -10.89 -3.36 12.22
CA GLN A 191 -12.15 -3.72 12.85
C GLN A 191 -13.25 -3.46 11.82
N ALA A 192 -13.85 -4.53 11.30
CA ALA A 192 -15.05 -4.40 10.47
C ALA A 192 -16.11 -3.67 11.29
N ALA A 193 -16.81 -2.71 10.67
CA ALA A 193 -17.99 -2.14 11.31
C ALA A 193 -18.97 -3.28 11.57
N GLU A 194 -19.39 -3.44 12.83
CA GLU A 194 -20.43 -4.39 13.21
C GLU A 194 -21.70 -4.12 12.38
N GLU A 195 -22.33 -5.18 11.86
CA GLU A 195 -23.60 -5.15 11.12
C GLU A 195 -24.79 -4.70 12.00
#